data_AF-A0A6H5IL51-F1
#
_entry.id   AF-A0A6H5IL51-F1
#
_cell.length_a   1.000
_cell.length_b   1.000
_cell.length_c   1.000
_cell.angle_alpha   90.00
_cell.angle_beta   90.00
_cell.angle_gamma   90.00
#
_symmetry.space_group_name_H-M   'P 1'
#
loop_
_entity.id
_entity.type
_entity.pdbx_description
1 polymer ?
#
loop_
_entity_poly.entity_id
_entity_poly.type
_entity_poly.pdbx_seq_one_letter_code
_entity_poly.pdbx_strand_id
1 'polypeptide(L)'
;MAPVLGVPPPPPPAPHMGPDGLILPRKPYNPCLGSSSHKDLHRELLFNQKIGKSVLNQKSELQRALDRHREMASRKEAEKMQEESHKNDPRTALQRAIEQRAKHIQQSVGV
;
A
#
# COMPACT_ATOMS: atom_id res chain seq x y z
N MET A 1 46.51 11.81 -28.71
CA MET A 1 45.91 12.12 -27.39
C MET A 1 46.73 11.43 -26.31
N ALA A 2 47.15 12.13 -25.26
CA ALA A 2 47.89 11.53 -24.15
C ALA A 2 46.90 10.84 -23.17
N PRO A 3 47.26 9.70 -22.57
CA PRO A 3 46.40 9.01 -21.61
C PRO A 3 46.41 9.78 -20.27
N VAL A 4 45.22 10.08 -19.77
CA VAL A 4 45.04 10.56 -18.39
C VAL A 4 45.38 9.40 -17.46
N LEU A 5 46.57 9.43 -16.87
CA LEU A 5 46.95 8.54 -15.77
C LEU A 5 45.99 8.82 -14.61
N GLY A 6 45.09 7.88 -14.33
CA GLY A 6 44.16 7.97 -13.21
C GLY A 6 44.93 8.11 -11.90
N VAL A 7 44.61 9.15 -11.14
CA VAL A 7 45.14 9.36 -9.78
C VAL A 7 44.75 8.13 -8.93
N PRO A 8 45.69 7.45 -8.27
CA PRO A 8 45.36 6.34 -7.40
C PRO A 8 44.45 6.81 -6.26
N PRO A 9 43.45 6.00 -5.86
CA PRO A 9 42.56 6.37 -4.77
C PRO A 9 43.37 6.66 -3.50
N PRO A 10 42.99 7.68 -2.71
CA PRO A 10 43.72 8.04 -1.50
C PRO A 10 43.78 6.84 -0.55
N PRO A 11 44.91 6.64 0.16
CA PRO A 11 45.04 5.56 1.12
C PRO A 11 43.98 5.71 2.23
N PRO A 12 43.46 4.59 2.76
CA PRO A 12 42.51 4.61 3.86
C PRO A 12 43.10 5.36 5.07
N PRO A 13 42.27 6.10 5.83
CA PRO A 13 42.73 6.83 7.00
C PRO A 13 43.41 5.88 7.99
N ALA A 14 44.62 6.25 8.45
CA ALA A 14 45.40 5.44 9.37
C ALA A 14 44.62 5.21 10.69
N PRO A 15 44.71 4.01 11.29
CA PRO A 15 44.10 3.73 12.59
C PRO A 15 44.67 4.70 13.64
N HIS A 16 43.83 5.12 14.59
CA HIS A 16 44.29 5.91 15.71
C HIS A 16 45.04 5.00 16.69
N MET A 17 46.36 5.18 16.79
CA MET A 17 47.22 4.41 17.68
C MET A 17 47.50 5.18 18.97
N GLY A 18 47.60 4.44 20.08
CA GLY A 18 48.06 4.96 21.36
C GLY A 18 49.58 5.17 21.39
N PRO A 19 50.13 5.79 22.45
CA PRO A 19 51.57 6.02 22.62
C PRO A 19 52.41 4.74 22.67
N ASP A 20 51.77 3.63 23.01
CA ASP A 20 52.28 2.26 23.07
C ASP A 20 52.20 1.51 21.72
N GLY A 21 51.69 2.17 20.68
CA GLY A 21 51.52 1.58 19.34
C GLY A 21 50.31 0.66 19.21
N LEU A 22 49.45 0.57 20.23
CA LEU A 22 48.23 -0.23 20.17
C LEU A 22 47.08 0.56 19.53
N ILE A 23 46.21 -0.13 18.77
CA ILE A 23 45.01 0.50 18.19
C ILE A 23 44.07 0.88 19.32
N LEU A 24 43.69 2.17 19.38
CA LEU A 24 42.73 2.64 20.36
C LEU A 24 41.31 2.19 19.98
N PRO A 25 40.51 1.67 20.93
CA PRO A 25 39.12 1.34 20.69
C PRO A 25 38.34 2.56 20.18
N ARG A 26 37.63 2.39 19.07
CA ARG A 26 36.76 3.43 18.50
C ARG A 26 35.37 2.90 18.25
N LYS A 27 34.38 3.74 18.51
CA LYS A 27 32.99 3.43 18.15
C LYS A 27 32.87 3.39 16.63
N PRO A 28 32.40 2.28 16.02
CA PRO A 28 32.22 2.20 14.58
C PRO A 28 31.21 3.27 14.12
N TYR A 29 31.45 3.83 12.94
CA TYR A 29 30.55 4.82 12.36
C TYR A 29 29.22 4.16 12.01
N ASN A 30 28.11 4.76 12.46
CA ASN A 30 26.77 4.30 12.09
C ASN A 30 26.37 4.95 10.75
N PRO A 31 26.27 4.18 9.65
CA PRO A 31 25.95 4.72 8.33
C PRO A 31 24.55 5.35 8.26
N CYS A 32 23.63 4.96 9.14
CA CYS A 32 22.27 5.48 9.17
C CYS A 32 22.19 6.91 9.74
N LEU A 33 23.25 7.42 10.40
CA LEU A 33 23.26 8.77 10.95
C LEU A 33 23.29 9.86 9.85
N GLY A 34 24.03 9.60 8.76
CA GLY A 34 24.15 10.53 7.63
C GLY A 34 23.10 10.34 6.54
N SER A 35 22.35 9.23 6.55
CA SER A 35 21.36 8.93 5.52
C SER A 35 19.99 9.54 5.86
N SER A 36 19.64 10.66 5.23
CA SER A 36 18.31 11.28 5.38
C SER A 36 17.20 10.31 4.96
N SER A 37 17.39 9.61 3.84
CA SER A 37 16.45 8.60 3.34
C SER A 37 16.11 7.53 4.39
N HIS A 38 17.12 7.04 5.12
CA HIS A 38 16.90 6.06 6.18
C HIS A 38 16.12 6.66 7.37
N LYS A 39 16.39 7.93 7.72
CA LYS A 39 15.68 8.63 8.81
C LYS A 39 14.23 8.92 8.43
N ASP A 40 13.96 9.25 7.18
CA ASP A 40 12.62 9.49 6.65
C ASP A 40 11.80 8.20 6.65
N LEU A 41 12.35 7.12 6.11
CA LEU A 41 11.71 5.80 6.12
C LEU A 41 11.40 5.34 7.55
N HIS A 42 12.32 5.53 8.48
CA HIS A 42 12.11 5.17 9.88
C HIS A 42 10.93 5.94 10.50
N ARG A 43 10.82 7.24 10.25
CA ARG A 43 9.68 8.06 10.68
C ARG A 43 8.36 7.57 10.09
N GLU A 44 8.34 7.28 8.80
CA GLU A 44 7.15 6.80 8.11
C GLU A 44 6.67 5.45 8.67
N LEU A 45 7.59 4.50 8.88
CA LEU A 45 7.27 3.19 9.46
C LEU A 45 6.71 3.30 10.87
N LEU A 46 7.31 4.16 11.73
CA LEU A 46 6.79 4.42 13.07
C LEU A 46 5.42 5.07 13.04
N PHE A 47 5.19 6.01 12.12
CA PHE A 47 3.89 6.63 11.94
C PHE A 47 2.83 5.59 11.55
N ASN A 48 3.13 4.73 10.57
CA ASN A 48 2.25 3.67 10.11
C ASN A 48 1.93 2.65 11.22
N GLN A 49 2.91 2.29 12.06
CA GLN A 49 2.68 1.46 13.24
C GLN A 49 1.76 2.14 14.24
N LYS A 50 1.97 3.44 14.53
CA LYS A 50 1.15 4.21 15.47
C LYS A 50 -0.33 4.28 15.07
N ILE A 51 -0.60 4.36 13.77
CA ILE A 51 -1.96 4.44 13.23
C ILE A 51 -2.55 3.06 12.86
N GLY A 52 -1.82 1.97 13.10
CA GLY A 52 -2.27 0.61 12.79
C GLY A 52 -2.35 0.29 11.30
N LYS A 53 -1.64 1.03 10.42
CA LYS A 53 -1.59 0.75 8.98
C LYS A 53 -0.45 -0.22 8.67
N SER A 54 -0.78 -1.46 8.30
CA SER A 54 0.21 -2.44 7.82
C SER A 54 0.73 -2.08 6.45
N VAL A 55 1.99 -1.67 6.30
CA VAL A 55 2.59 -1.43 4.96
C VAL A 55 2.93 -2.72 4.21
N LEU A 56 2.97 -3.85 4.92
CA LEU A 56 3.19 -5.16 4.31
C LEU A 56 1.89 -5.64 3.66
N ASN A 57 1.98 -6.08 2.40
CA ASN A 57 0.90 -6.66 1.61
C ASN A 57 -0.29 -5.74 1.29
N GLN A 58 -0.12 -4.40 1.35
CA GLN A 58 -1.16 -3.48 0.89
C GLN A 58 -1.08 -3.20 -0.61
N LYS A 59 -2.24 -3.22 -1.26
CA LYS A 59 -2.44 -2.56 -2.55
C LYS A 59 -2.03 -1.09 -2.42
N SER A 60 -1.27 -0.58 -3.38
CA SER A 60 -0.89 0.84 -3.43
C SER A 60 -2.13 1.76 -3.41
N GLU A 61 -1.97 3.01 -3.00
CA GLU A 61 -3.08 3.99 -3.05
C GLU A 61 -3.68 4.10 -4.45
N LEU A 62 -2.83 4.06 -5.49
CA LEU A 62 -3.26 4.01 -6.89
C LEU A 62 -4.12 2.77 -7.18
N GLN A 63 -3.68 1.58 -6.75
CA GLN A 63 -4.43 0.35 -6.95
C GLN A 63 -5.78 0.39 -6.22
N ARG A 64 -5.81 0.94 -5.00
CA ARG A 64 -7.04 1.11 -4.23
C ARG A 64 -8.00 2.11 -4.89
N ALA A 65 -7.48 3.17 -5.51
CA ALA A 65 -8.27 4.12 -6.30
C ALA A 65 -8.85 3.47 -7.57
N LEU A 66 -8.05 2.69 -8.30
CA LEU A 66 -8.50 1.97 -9.49
C LEU A 66 -9.57 0.93 -9.18
N ASP A 67 -9.40 0.16 -8.10
CA ASP A 67 -10.39 -0.82 -7.65
C ASP A 67 -11.72 -0.15 -7.29
N ARG A 68 -11.69 0.96 -6.54
CA ARG A 68 -12.88 1.77 -6.22
C ARG A 68 -13.57 2.31 -7.47
N HIS A 69 -12.80 2.78 -8.46
CA HIS A 69 -13.37 3.27 -9.72
C HIS A 69 -14.08 2.15 -10.49
N ARG A 70 -13.48 0.95 -10.55
CA ARG A 70 -14.10 -0.23 -11.19
C ARG A 70 -15.38 -0.66 -10.48
N GLU A 71 -15.36 -0.70 -9.15
CA GLU A 71 -16.54 -1.03 -8.34
C GLU A 71 -17.68 -0.03 -8.58
N MET A 72 -17.38 1.27 -8.57
CA MET A 72 -18.37 2.32 -8.84
C MET A 72 -18.96 2.22 -10.25
N ALA A 73 -18.13 1.93 -11.26
CA ALA A 73 -18.58 1.74 -12.63
C ALA A 73 -19.52 0.52 -12.75
N SER A 74 -19.11 -0.61 -12.18
CA SER A 74 -19.91 -1.85 -12.18
C SER A 74 -21.23 -1.68 -11.44
N ARG A 75 -21.22 -1.00 -10.28
CA ARG A 75 -22.44 -0.73 -9.51
C ARG A 75 -23.41 0.16 -10.29
N LYS A 76 -22.91 1.19 -10.96
CA LYS A 76 -23.72 2.08 -11.81
C LYS A 76 -24.32 1.35 -13.00
N GLU A 77 -23.57 0.42 -13.60
CA GLU A 77 -24.06 -0.42 -14.70
C GLU A 77 -25.14 -1.39 -14.22
N ALA A 78 -24.94 -2.04 -13.07
CA ALA A 78 -25.94 -2.93 -12.46
C ALA A 78 -27.24 -2.20 -12.10
N GLU A 79 -27.14 -0.97 -11.57
CA GLU A 79 -28.31 -0.14 -11.25
C GLU A 79 -29.10 0.25 -12.51
N LYS A 80 -28.40 0.65 -13.58
CA LYS A 80 -29.04 0.90 -14.88
C LYS A 80 -29.75 -0.34 -15.43
N MET A 81 -29.09 -1.49 -15.36
CA MET A 81 -29.66 -2.75 -15.87
C MET A 81 -30.89 -3.19 -15.05
N GLN A 82 -30.89 -2.94 -13.73
CA GLN A 82 -32.09 -3.10 -12.91
C GLN A 82 -33.20 -2.13 -13.32
N GLU A 83 -32.89 -0.84 -13.52
CA GLU A 83 -33.89 0.16 -13.91
C GLU A 83 -34.52 -0.18 -15.27
N GLU A 84 -33.72 -0.60 -16.26
CA GLU A 84 -34.22 -1.05 -17.56
C GLU A 84 -35.04 -2.34 -17.46
N SER A 85 -34.62 -3.29 -16.63
CA SER A 85 -35.42 -4.48 -16.34
C SER A 85 -36.76 -4.11 -15.70
N HIS A 86 -36.78 -3.12 -14.80
CA HIS A 86 -38.00 -2.66 -14.14
C HIS A 86 -38.95 -1.90 -15.06
N LYS A 87 -38.43 -1.19 -16.07
CA LYS A 87 -39.22 -0.47 -17.09
C LYS A 87 -39.89 -1.42 -18.08
N ASN A 88 -39.22 -2.52 -18.43
CA ASN A 88 -39.75 -3.52 -19.37
C ASN A 88 -40.57 -4.62 -18.67
N ASP A 89 -40.63 -4.62 -17.34
CA ASP A 89 -41.45 -5.56 -16.58
C ASP A 89 -42.93 -5.13 -16.62
N PRO A 90 -43.83 -5.94 -17.24
CA PRO A 90 -45.26 -5.64 -17.27
C PRO A 90 -45.93 -5.75 -15.89
N ARG A 91 -45.24 -6.25 -14.86
CA ARG A 91 -45.76 -6.39 -13.50
C ARG A 91 -45.85 -5.04 -12.79
N THR A 92 -46.98 -4.83 -12.13
CA THR A 92 -47.17 -3.66 -11.27
C THR A 92 -46.22 -3.70 -10.06
N ALA A 93 -45.95 -2.53 -9.46
CA ALA A 93 -45.12 -2.44 -8.25
C ALA A 93 -45.64 -3.34 -7.11
N LEU A 94 -46.97 -3.46 -6.99
CA LEU A 94 -47.62 -4.32 -6.00
C LEU A 94 -47.33 -5.81 -6.24
N GLN A 95 -47.44 -6.26 -7.49
CA GLN A 95 -47.20 -7.67 -7.84
C GLN A 95 -45.75 -8.09 -7.58
N ARG A 96 -44.80 -7.19 -7.85
CA ARG A 96 -43.37 -7.40 -7.51
C ARG A 96 -43.14 -7.49 -6.00
N ALA A 97 -43.77 -6.63 -5.22
CA ALA A 97 -43.65 -6.67 -3.76
C ALA A 97 -44.20 -7.98 -3.16
N ILE A 98 -45.31 -8.49 -3.71
CA ILE A 98 -45.89 -9.78 -3.32
C ILE A 98 -44.92 -10.94 -3.63
N GLU A 99 -44.36 -11.00 -4.84
CA GLU A 99 -43.37 -12.04 -5.21
C GLU A 99 -42.10 -11.98 -4.36
N GLN A 100 -41.56 -10.78 -4.10
CA GLN A 100 -40.37 -10.60 -3.26
C GLN A 100 -40.63 -11.11 -1.83
N ARG A 101 -41.82 -10.80 -1.28
CA ARG A 101 -42.22 -11.26 0.04
C ARG A 101 -42.40 -12.78 0.08
N ALA A 102 -42.98 -13.38 -0.96
CA ALA A 102 -43.11 -14.83 -1.09
C ALA A 102 -41.74 -15.52 -1.16
N LYS A 103 -40.78 -14.99 -1.93
CA LYS A 103 -39.39 -15.51 -1.97
C LYS A 103 -38.70 -15.42 -0.62
N HIS A 104 -38.84 -14.29 0.10
CA HIS A 104 -38.27 -14.14 1.43
C HIS A 104 -38.85 -15.16 2.41
N ILE A 105 -40.16 -15.39 2.36
CA ILE A 105 -40.83 -16.41 3.17
C ILE A 105 -40.33 -17.81 2.81
N GLN A 106 -40.17 -18.15 1.52
CA GLN A 106 -39.62 -19.46 1.12
C GLN A 106 -38.17 -19.66 1.58
N GLN A 107 -37.35 -18.60 1.57
CA GLN A 107 -35.97 -18.64 2.05
C GLN A 107 -35.87 -18.70 3.57
N SER A 108 -36.78 -18.04 4.29
CA SER A 108 -36.80 -18.03 5.76
C SER A 108 -37.52 -19.22 6.37
N VAL A 109 -38.45 -19.84 5.65
CA VAL A 109 -39.24 -21.01 6.06
C VAL A 109 -38.66 -22.30 5.43
N GLY A 110 -37.41 -22.28 4.98
CA GLY A 110 -36.75 -23.43 4.37
C GLY A 110 -36.88 -24.71 5.20
N VAL A 111 -37.63 -25.67 4.63
CA VAL A 111 -37.52 -27.12 4.81
C VAL A 111 -36.20 -27.60 4.22
#